data_AF-K2MH81-F1
#
_entry.id   AF-K2MH81-F1
#
_cell.length_a   1.000
_cell.length_b   1.000
_cell.length_c   1.000
_cell.angle_alpha   90.00
_cell.angle_beta   90.00
_cell.angle_gamma   90.00
#
_symmetry.space_group_name_H-M   'P 1'
#
loop_
_entity.id
_entity.type
_entity.pdbx_description
1 polymer ?
#
loop_
_entity_poly.entity_id
_entity_poly.type
_entity_poly.pdbx_seq_one_letter_code
_entity_poly.pdbx_strand_id
1 'polypeptide(L)'
;MEHERIEEAEAEHKERMRRRQHSVSAMERISMVQREPPRQGDGSDDRLQTFGGTPEDEERVRAYEESLRKMMRATESSTIDELMTKFELEYAARLQLQDQARDEKAKLERLSAEVQRLREETRHAKLCGVGQPPVTSGLRDEVVKCIEEATVKREEAVQGTAELQQLLAELTRRVDVLAAVVANYRPEVSVPLTTAENYITNMRIVMQKIFSLADEAISRDHAPVKMDVMVVLVPPNNTRITLPPPGTTGAAWRESSNAVDNSAVSEQEMGSCGILPSGEATDVKASFCPSTPSEVELLKDGERSMTLLENEDPLTREQIKRLATVVLRREARRRQLERRRR
;
A
#
# COMPACT_ATOMS: atom_id res chain seq x y z
N MET A 1 -11.69 -14.25 35.25
CA MET A 1 -11.77 -13.22 34.20
C MET A 1 -10.64 -13.37 33.17
N GLU A 2 -9.37 -13.15 33.49
CA GLU A 2 -8.28 -13.31 32.50
C GLU A 2 -7.84 -14.78 32.33
N HIS A 3 -7.79 -15.54 33.44
CA HIS A 3 -7.50 -16.97 33.40
C HIS A 3 -8.56 -17.79 32.64
N GLU A 4 -9.85 -17.47 32.80
CA GLU A 4 -10.95 -18.14 32.07
C GLU A 4 -10.87 -17.90 30.56
N ARG A 5 -10.37 -16.74 30.13
CA ARG A 5 -10.19 -16.42 28.70
C ARG A 5 -9.06 -17.21 28.06
N ILE A 6 -7.99 -17.49 28.81
CA ILE A 6 -6.87 -18.30 28.33
C ILE A 6 -7.29 -19.76 28.25
N GLU A 7 -8.05 -20.24 29.24
CA GLU A 7 -8.56 -21.61 29.28
C GLU A 7 -9.57 -21.88 28.16
N GLU A 8 -10.43 -20.91 27.83
CA GLU A 8 -11.36 -20.96 26.70
C GLU A 8 -10.62 -20.98 25.35
N ALA A 9 -9.56 -20.17 25.20
CA ALA A 9 -8.74 -20.14 23.98
C ALA A 9 -7.94 -21.45 23.78
N GLU A 10 -7.44 -22.05 24.85
CA GLU A 10 -6.75 -23.35 24.80
C GLU A 10 -7.72 -24.51 24.50
N ALA A 11 -8.95 -24.46 25.03
CA ALA A 11 -10.01 -25.41 24.72
C ALA A 11 -10.42 -25.30 23.23
N GLU A 12 -10.60 -24.09 22.71
CA GLU A 12 -10.92 -23.85 21.30
C GLU A 12 -9.77 -24.33 20.38
N HIS A 13 -8.51 -24.09 20.77
CA HIS A 13 -7.36 -24.58 20.01
C HIS A 13 -7.25 -26.12 20.03
N LYS A 14 -7.49 -26.77 21.17
CA LYS A 14 -7.51 -28.23 21.27
C LYS A 14 -8.65 -28.83 20.45
N GLU A 15 -9.83 -28.20 20.45
CA GLU A 15 -10.95 -28.68 19.65
C GLU A 15 -10.72 -28.50 18.15
N ARG A 16 -10.11 -27.38 17.74
CA ARG A 16 -9.72 -27.14 16.34
C ARG A 16 -8.67 -28.17 15.88
N MET A 17 -7.73 -28.56 16.75
CA MET A 17 -6.77 -29.64 16.47
C MET A 17 -7.42 -31.03 16.45
N ARG A 18 -8.37 -31.33 17.34
CA ARG A 18 -9.16 -32.57 17.26
C ARG A 18 -9.98 -32.65 15.97
N ARG A 19 -10.57 -31.55 15.50
CA ARG A 19 -11.29 -31.52 14.22
C ARG A 19 -10.37 -31.77 13.02
N ARG A 20 -9.10 -31.33 13.10
CA ARG A 20 -8.07 -31.64 12.10
C ARG A 20 -7.54 -33.08 12.18
N GLN A 21 -7.50 -33.68 13.37
CA GLN A 21 -7.14 -35.10 13.53
C GLN A 21 -8.31 -36.05 13.18
N HIS A 22 -9.56 -35.59 13.35
CA HIS A 22 -10.77 -36.32 12.97
C HIS A 22 -11.30 -35.95 11.58
N SER A 23 -10.62 -35.11 10.80
CA SER A 23 -10.84 -35.04 9.36
C SER A 23 -10.21 -36.28 8.73
N VAL A 24 -10.92 -37.39 8.91
CA VAL A 24 -10.72 -38.70 8.27
C VAL A 24 -10.26 -38.49 6.84
N SER A 25 -9.09 -39.06 6.54
CA SER A 25 -8.47 -39.15 5.22
C SER A 25 -9.54 -39.29 4.14
N ALA A 26 -9.63 -38.31 3.25
CA ALA A 26 -10.59 -38.33 2.15
C ALA A 26 -10.42 -39.59 1.26
N MET A 27 -9.25 -40.22 1.32
CA MET A 27 -8.93 -41.48 0.66
C MET A 27 -9.75 -42.67 1.20
N GLU A 28 -10.11 -42.69 2.50
CA GLU A 28 -11.02 -43.71 3.07
C GLU A 28 -12.48 -43.49 2.62
N ARG A 29 -12.88 -42.24 2.35
CA ARG A 29 -14.25 -41.92 1.92
C ARG A 29 -14.49 -42.18 0.42
N ILE A 30 -13.47 -42.05 -0.42
CA ILE A 30 -13.57 -42.40 -1.85
C ILE A 30 -13.57 -43.93 -2.03
N SER A 31 -12.87 -44.68 -1.16
CA SER A 31 -12.85 -46.14 -1.19
C SER A 31 -14.19 -46.79 -0.75
N MET A 32 -15.03 -46.08 0.02
CA MET A 32 -16.37 -46.57 0.42
C MET A 32 -17.49 -46.32 -0.60
N VAL A 33 -17.28 -45.49 -1.63
CA VAL A 33 -18.30 -45.20 -2.65
C VAL A 33 -18.24 -46.14 -3.86
N GLN A 34 -17.17 -46.95 -4.00
CA GLN A 34 -17.06 -48.02 -5.00
C GLN A 34 -17.11 -49.42 -4.37
N ARG A 35 -18.18 -49.74 -3.65
CA ARG A 35 -18.49 -51.14 -3.32
C ARG A 35 -19.96 -51.41 -3.59
N GLU A 36 -20.28 -51.63 -4.86
CA GLU A 36 -21.53 -52.31 -5.23
C GLU A 36 -21.53 -53.72 -4.62
N PRO A 37 -22.69 -54.21 -4.13
CA PRO A 37 -22.76 -55.53 -3.53
C PRO A 37 -22.66 -56.62 -4.63
N PRO A 38 -21.87 -57.69 -4.43
CA PRO A 38 -21.88 -58.80 -5.35
C PRO A 38 -23.21 -59.55 -5.22
N ARG A 39 -23.94 -59.66 -6.34
CA ARG A 39 -25.06 -60.61 -6.44
C ARG A 39 -24.51 -62.02 -6.24
N GLN A 40 -25.06 -62.71 -5.25
CA GLN A 40 -24.86 -64.13 -5.02
C GLN A 40 -25.20 -64.94 -6.28
N GLY A 41 -24.19 -65.61 -6.82
CA GLY A 41 -24.29 -66.75 -7.72
C GLY A 41 -23.39 -67.84 -7.16
N ASP A 42 -24.03 -68.96 -6.82
CA ASP A 42 -23.52 -70.17 -6.18
C ASP A 42 -22.50 -70.93 -7.04
N GLY A 43 -21.57 -71.65 -6.39
CA GLY A 43 -20.93 -72.83 -6.99
C GLY A 43 -19.47 -72.74 -7.45
N SER A 44 -18.63 -73.44 -6.69
CA SER A 44 -17.44 -74.22 -7.12
C SER A 44 -16.19 -73.51 -7.66
N ASP A 45 -15.17 -73.57 -6.82
CA ASP A 45 -13.89 -74.28 -7.04
C ASP A 45 -12.84 -73.70 -7.98
N ASP A 46 -11.62 -73.77 -7.46
CA ASP A 46 -10.34 -73.88 -8.15
C ASP A 46 -10.14 -73.05 -9.43
N ARG A 47 -9.43 -71.93 -9.31
CA ARG A 47 -8.21 -71.67 -10.09
C ARG A 47 -7.61 -70.31 -9.74
N LEU A 48 -6.29 -70.34 -9.58
CA LEU A 48 -5.37 -69.25 -9.81
C LEU A 48 -5.80 -68.44 -11.05
N GLN A 49 -6.57 -67.37 -10.86
CA GLN A 49 -6.98 -66.48 -11.94
C GLN A 49 -5.76 -65.66 -12.36
N THR A 50 -5.09 -66.20 -13.38
CA THR A 50 -4.56 -65.49 -14.54
C THR A 50 -4.80 -63.98 -14.51
N PHE A 51 -3.69 -63.23 -14.58
CA PHE A 51 -3.59 -61.80 -14.87
C PHE A 51 -4.12 -61.43 -16.28
N GLY A 52 -5.28 -61.95 -16.67
CA GLY A 52 -6.00 -61.61 -17.89
C GLY A 52 -7.44 -61.31 -17.51
N GLY A 53 -7.75 -60.02 -17.41
CA GLY A 53 -9.14 -59.57 -17.21
C GLY A 53 -9.99 -60.00 -18.40
N THR A 54 -11.31 -59.96 -18.24
CA THR A 54 -12.21 -60.14 -19.39
C THR A 54 -11.91 -59.07 -20.45
N PRO A 55 -12.21 -59.29 -21.74
CA PRO A 55 -11.95 -58.29 -22.79
C PRO A 55 -12.60 -56.92 -22.49
N GLU A 56 -13.72 -56.92 -21.76
CA GLU A 56 -14.39 -55.72 -21.25
C GLU A 56 -13.55 -55.02 -20.15
N ASP A 57 -12.90 -55.76 -19.27
CA ASP A 57 -12.00 -55.19 -18.25
C ASP A 57 -10.77 -54.54 -18.90
N GLU A 58 -10.21 -55.14 -19.95
CA GLU A 58 -9.09 -54.58 -20.71
C GLU A 58 -9.47 -53.31 -21.47
N GLU A 59 -10.69 -53.23 -22.00
CA GLU A 59 -11.21 -52.01 -22.62
C GLU A 59 -11.41 -50.89 -21.58
N ARG A 60 -11.92 -51.21 -20.38
CA ARG A 60 -12.02 -50.23 -19.28
C ARG A 60 -10.65 -49.73 -18.84
N VAL A 61 -9.67 -50.61 -18.69
CA VAL A 61 -8.28 -50.21 -18.35
C VAL A 61 -7.71 -49.29 -19.42
N ARG A 62 -7.87 -49.62 -20.71
CA ARG A 62 -7.44 -48.74 -21.81
C ARG A 62 -8.13 -47.37 -21.78
N ALA A 63 -9.42 -47.32 -21.47
CA ALA A 63 -10.16 -46.07 -21.34
C ALA A 63 -9.68 -45.22 -20.14
N TYR A 64 -9.34 -45.85 -19.00
CA TYR A 64 -8.75 -45.15 -17.85
C TYR A 64 -7.35 -44.64 -18.15
N GLU A 65 -6.50 -45.42 -18.81
CA GLU A 65 -5.17 -44.98 -19.21
C GLU A 65 -5.22 -43.81 -20.21
N GLU A 66 -6.15 -43.86 -21.17
CA GLU A 66 -6.34 -42.76 -22.11
C GLU A 66 -6.85 -41.50 -21.41
N SER A 67 -7.79 -41.65 -20.48
CA SER A 67 -8.29 -40.57 -19.64
C SER A 67 -7.18 -39.96 -18.78
N LEU A 68 -6.33 -40.79 -18.17
CA LEU A 68 -5.18 -40.37 -17.37
C LEU A 68 -4.16 -39.63 -18.24
N ARG A 69 -3.82 -40.16 -19.43
CA ARG A 69 -2.95 -39.48 -20.39
C ARG A 69 -3.51 -38.12 -20.83
N LYS A 70 -4.83 -38.03 -21.07
CA LYS A 70 -5.49 -36.76 -21.38
C LYS A 70 -5.38 -35.77 -20.22
N MET A 71 -5.61 -36.23 -18.99
CA MET A 71 -5.54 -35.40 -17.80
C MET A 71 -4.12 -34.91 -17.50
N MET A 72 -3.11 -35.78 -17.63
CA MET A 72 -1.71 -35.40 -17.50
C MET A 72 -1.29 -34.36 -18.55
N ARG A 73 -1.73 -34.51 -19.82
CA ARG A 73 -1.50 -33.49 -20.85
C ARG A 73 -2.20 -32.17 -20.56
N ALA A 74 -3.47 -32.21 -20.16
CA ALA A 74 -4.27 -31.02 -19.89
C ALA A 74 -3.79 -30.22 -18.67
N THR A 75 -3.19 -30.89 -17.69
CA THR A 75 -2.63 -30.28 -16.48
C THR A 75 -1.12 -30.03 -16.58
N GLU A 76 -0.53 -30.34 -17.75
CA GLU A 76 0.91 -30.24 -18.00
C GLU A 76 1.74 -30.96 -16.92
N SER A 77 1.25 -32.13 -16.46
CA SER A 77 1.90 -32.91 -15.41
C SER A 77 2.79 -33.99 -16.01
N SER A 78 4.04 -34.03 -15.56
CA SER A 78 5.04 -34.99 -16.02
C SER A 78 4.94 -36.34 -15.32
N THR A 79 4.40 -36.35 -14.10
CA THR A 79 4.22 -37.55 -13.26
C THR A 79 2.80 -37.61 -12.69
N ILE A 80 2.37 -38.82 -12.28
CA ILE A 80 1.07 -39.03 -11.65
C ILE A 80 1.03 -38.33 -10.27
N ASP A 81 2.13 -38.34 -9.53
CA ASP A 81 2.22 -37.68 -8.22
C ASP A 81 2.04 -36.16 -8.33
N GLU A 82 2.59 -35.54 -9.38
CA GLU A 82 2.39 -34.12 -9.70
C GLU A 82 0.93 -33.83 -10.07
N LEU A 83 0.28 -34.72 -10.83
CA LEU A 83 -1.13 -34.59 -11.17
C LEU A 83 -2.01 -34.69 -9.91
N MET A 84 -1.70 -35.64 -9.02
CA MET A 84 -2.44 -35.80 -7.75
C MET A 84 -2.28 -34.58 -6.86
N THR A 85 -1.06 -34.06 -6.69
CA THR A 85 -0.83 -32.86 -5.86
C THR A 85 -1.52 -31.62 -6.45
N LYS A 86 -1.51 -31.42 -7.77
CA LYS A 86 -2.27 -30.35 -8.42
C LYS A 86 -3.77 -30.49 -8.18
N PHE A 87 -4.31 -31.70 -8.27
CA PHE A 87 -5.72 -31.96 -8.01
C PHE A 87 -6.11 -31.72 -6.55
N GLU A 88 -5.27 -32.13 -5.59
CA GLU A 88 -5.48 -31.88 -4.17
C GLU A 88 -5.48 -30.39 -3.85
N LEU A 89 -4.53 -29.63 -4.41
CA LEU A 89 -4.46 -28.18 -4.25
C LEU A 89 -5.69 -27.48 -4.85
N GLU A 90 -6.08 -27.87 -6.06
CA GLU A 90 -7.27 -27.34 -6.73
C GLU A 90 -8.55 -27.67 -5.93
N TYR A 91 -8.64 -28.88 -5.39
CA TYR A 91 -9.76 -29.29 -4.55
C TYR A 91 -9.82 -28.48 -3.24
N ALA A 92 -8.68 -28.30 -2.58
CA ALA A 92 -8.58 -27.47 -1.38
C ALA A 92 -8.95 -26.02 -1.66
N ALA A 93 -8.48 -25.46 -2.78
CA ALA A 93 -8.83 -24.11 -3.22
C ALA A 93 -10.33 -23.97 -3.50
N ARG A 94 -10.95 -24.95 -4.16
CA ARG A 94 -12.40 -24.98 -4.38
C ARG A 94 -13.20 -25.03 -3.09
N LEU A 95 -12.76 -25.83 -2.12
CA LEU A 95 -13.41 -25.91 -0.82
C LEU A 95 -13.34 -24.56 -0.08
N GLN A 96 -12.15 -23.93 -0.09
CA GLN A 96 -11.95 -22.61 0.50
C GLN A 96 -12.84 -21.54 -0.16
N LEU A 97 -12.93 -21.53 -1.49
CA LEU A 97 -13.80 -20.61 -2.23
C LEU A 97 -15.28 -20.86 -1.92
N GLN A 98 -15.68 -22.13 -1.75
CA GLN A 98 -17.05 -22.47 -1.38
C GLN A 98 -17.41 -21.95 0.02
N ASP A 99 -16.50 -22.07 0.98
CA ASP A 99 -16.71 -21.56 2.34
C ASP A 99 -16.74 -20.03 2.35
N GLN A 100 -15.84 -19.36 1.62
CA GLN A 100 -15.89 -17.91 1.43
C GLN A 100 -17.21 -17.43 0.82
N ALA A 101 -17.72 -18.14 -0.20
CA ALA A 101 -19.00 -17.82 -0.82
C ALA A 101 -20.17 -17.98 0.16
N ARG A 102 -20.12 -18.97 1.06
CA ARG A 102 -21.12 -19.14 2.12
C ARG A 102 -21.05 -18.00 3.14
N ASP A 103 -19.86 -17.63 3.57
CA ASP A 103 -19.65 -16.56 4.56
C ASP A 103 -20.10 -15.19 4.01
N GLU A 104 -19.73 -14.87 2.77
CA GLU A 104 -20.17 -13.62 2.13
C GLU A 104 -21.68 -13.62 1.88
N LYS A 105 -22.29 -14.76 1.54
CA LYS A 105 -23.75 -14.88 1.47
C LYS A 105 -24.41 -14.60 2.82
N ALA A 106 -23.92 -15.19 3.91
CA ALA A 106 -24.46 -14.97 5.25
C ALA A 106 -24.29 -13.51 5.70
N LYS A 107 -23.18 -12.87 5.33
CA LYS A 107 -22.93 -11.44 5.58
C LYS A 107 -23.86 -10.54 4.78
N LEU A 108 -24.12 -10.88 3.52
CA LEU A 108 -25.08 -10.17 2.68
C LEU A 108 -26.49 -10.29 3.25
N GLU A 109 -26.90 -11.48 3.66
CA GLU A 109 -28.19 -11.71 4.33
C GLU A 109 -28.30 -10.86 5.62
N ARG A 110 -27.25 -10.85 6.46
CA ARG A 110 -27.20 -10.00 7.66
C ARG A 110 -27.32 -8.52 7.34
N LEU A 111 -26.58 -8.03 6.35
CA LEU A 111 -26.64 -6.64 5.91
C LEU A 111 -28.02 -6.29 5.33
N SER A 112 -28.64 -7.21 4.58
CA SER A 112 -29.96 -7.02 4.02
C SER A 112 -31.03 -6.89 5.12
N ALA A 113 -30.95 -7.74 6.15
CA ALA A 113 -31.82 -7.68 7.31
C ALA A 113 -31.63 -6.37 8.09
N GLU A 114 -30.39 -5.90 8.25
CA GLU A 114 -30.10 -4.63 8.92
C GLU A 114 -30.59 -3.43 8.12
N VAL A 115 -30.41 -3.41 6.80
CA VAL A 115 -30.98 -2.37 5.93
C VAL A 115 -32.50 -2.35 6.03
N GLN A 116 -33.14 -3.53 6.06
CA GLN A 116 -34.58 -3.61 6.24
C GLN A 116 -35.01 -3.07 7.61
N ARG A 117 -34.33 -3.47 8.69
CA ARG A 117 -34.54 -2.98 10.05
C ARG A 117 -34.42 -1.45 10.12
N LEU A 118 -33.35 -0.88 9.56
CA LEU A 118 -33.12 0.56 9.54
C LEU A 118 -34.17 1.30 8.70
N ARG A 119 -34.64 0.71 7.60
CA ARG A 119 -35.75 1.25 6.79
C ARG A 119 -37.06 1.24 7.55
N GLU A 120 -37.33 0.20 8.33
CA GLU A 120 -38.50 0.09 9.20
C GLU A 120 -38.41 1.08 10.36
N GLU A 121 -37.25 1.21 11.01
CA GLU A 121 -36.98 2.20 12.04
C GLU A 121 -37.13 3.63 11.51
N THR A 122 -36.65 3.91 10.31
CA THR A 122 -36.85 5.22 9.65
C THR A 122 -38.32 5.47 9.33
N ARG A 123 -39.06 4.46 8.85
CA ARG A 123 -40.50 4.55 8.62
C ARG A 123 -41.25 4.79 9.92
N HIS A 124 -40.91 4.07 10.98
CA HIS A 124 -41.49 4.22 12.31
C HIS A 124 -41.17 5.61 12.90
N ALA A 125 -39.94 6.10 12.79
CA ALA A 125 -39.58 7.44 13.23
C ALA A 125 -40.35 8.54 12.48
N LYS A 126 -40.58 8.36 11.17
CA LYS A 126 -41.44 9.25 10.37
C LYS A 126 -42.90 9.22 10.82
N LEU A 127 -43.43 8.05 11.17
CA LEU A 127 -44.83 7.86 11.58
C LEU A 127 -45.09 8.27 13.03
N CYS A 128 -44.13 8.02 13.94
CA CYS A 128 -44.25 8.30 15.37
C CYS A 128 -43.90 9.74 15.75
N GLY A 129 -43.62 10.60 14.77
CA GLY A 129 -43.52 12.05 15.00
C GLY A 129 -42.53 12.42 16.10
N VAL A 130 -41.45 11.64 16.31
CA VAL A 130 -40.29 12.12 17.06
C VAL A 130 -39.69 13.18 16.15
N GLY A 131 -40.17 14.40 16.32
CA GLY A 131 -39.96 15.51 15.41
C GLY A 131 -38.51 15.52 14.99
N GLN A 132 -38.28 15.34 13.69
CA GLN A 132 -36.99 15.68 13.10
C GLN A 132 -36.70 17.08 13.67
N PRO A 133 -35.62 17.27 14.45
CA PRO A 133 -35.31 18.60 14.94
C PRO A 133 -35.31 19.48 13.69
N PRO A 134 -36.08 20.59 13.67
CA PRO A 134 -36.23 21.37 12.46
C PRO A 134 -34.82 21.79 12.06
N VAL A 135 -34.28 21.10 11.06
CA VAL A 135 -33.05 21.52 10.42
C VAL A 135 -33.44 22.85 9.83
N THR A 136 -32.98 23.92 10.46
CA THR A 136 -33.21 25.27 9.96
C THR A 136 -32.68 25.30 8.53
N SER A 137 -33.30 26.06 7.64
CA SER A 137 -32.80 26.21 6.26
C SER A 137 -31.30 26.53 6.27
N GLY A 138 -30.85 27.37 7.20
CA GLY A 138 -29.43 27.68 7.40
C GLY A 138 -28.53 26.46 7.66
N LEU A 139 -28.94 25.47 8.46
CA LEU A 139 -28.11 24.27 8.68
C LEU A 139 -28.11 23.37 7.44
N ARG A 140 -29.20 23.33 6.66
CA ARG A 140 -29.21 22.62 5.36
C ARG A 140 -28.26 23.28 4.38
N ASP A 141 -28.33 24.60 4.27
CA ASP A 141 -27.51 25.38 3.33
C ASP A 141 -26.03 25.32 3.73
N GLU A 142 -25.71 25.33 5.02
CA GLU A 142 -24.36 25.13 5.54
C GLU A 142 -23.83 23.72 5.23
N VAL A 143 -24.64 22.68 5.41
CA VAL A 143 -24.25 21.30 5.05
C VAL A 143 -24.03 21.17 3.54
N VAL A 144 -24.90 21.76 2.71
CA VAL A 144 -24.73 21.78 1.25
C VAL A 144 -23.43 22.49 0.89
N LYS A 145 -23.17 23.66 1.47
CA LYS A 145 -21.92 24.41 1.27
C LYS A 145 -20.69 23.60 1.70
N CYS A 146 -20.73 22.93 2.85
CA CYS A 146 -19.64 22.07 3.29
C CYS A 146 -19.41 20.88 2.34
N ILE A 147 -20.47 20.31 1.77
CA ILE A 147 -20.35 19.26 0.75
C ILE A 147 -19.70 19.83 -0.51
N GLU A 148 -20.15 20.99 -0.99
CA GLU A 148 -19.56 21.67 -2.16
C GLU A 148 -18.07 21.97 -1.94
N GLU A 149 -17.70 22.58 -0.82
CA GLU A 149 -16.30 22.84 -0.46
C GLU A 149 -15.47 21.56 -0.38
N ALA A 150 -16.02 20.48 0.20
CA ALA A 150 -15.34 19.19 0.25
C ALA A 150 -15.17 18.57 -1.14
N THR A 151 -16.14 18.75 -2.05
CA THR A 151 -16.05 18.27 -3.43
C THR A 151 -14.99 19.03 -4.23
N VAL A 152 -14.92 20.35 -4.10
CA VAL A 152 -13.89 21.19 -4.74
C VAL A 152 -12.50 20.79 -4.24
N LYS A 153 -12.30 20.69 -2.91
CA LYS A 153 -11.02 20.25 -2.34
C LYS A 153 -10.60 18.86 -2.82
N ARG A 154 -11.55 17.94 -2.98
CA ARG A 154 -11.30 16.61 -3.54
C ARG A 154 -10.85 16.70 -5.00
N GLU A 155 -11.50 17.53 -5.80
CA GLU A 155 -11.15 17.71 -7.22
C GLU A 155 -9.76 18.36 -7.37
N GLU A 156 -9.45 19.39 -6.58
CA GLU A 156 -8.11 19.98 -6.51
C GLU A 156 -7.04 18.96 -6.12
N ALA A 157 -7.32 18.11 -5.11
CA ALA A 157 -6.40 17.06 -4.69
C ALA A 157 -6.20 16.00 -5.79
N VAL A 158 -7.26 15.60 -6.49
CA VAL A 158 -7.18 14.67 -7.63
C VAL A 158 -6.36 15.27 -8.76
N GLN A 159 -6.59 16.54 -9.09
CA GLN A 159 -5.83 17.26 -10.12
C GLN A 159 -4.34 17.37 -9.75
N GLY A 160 -4.02 17.76 -8.51
CA GLY A 160 -2.63 17.81 -8.04
C GLY A 160 -1.95 16.44 -8.03
N THR A 161 -2.70 15.37 -7.74
CA THR A 161 -2.18 14.00 -7.82
C THR A 161 -1.87 13.59 -9.26
N ALA A 162 -2.72 13.97 -10.22
CA ALA A 162 -2.49 13.69 -11.64
C ALA A 162 -1.25 14.43 -12.17
N GLU A 163 -1.04 15.68 -11.77
CA GLU A 163 0.15 16.46 -12.13
C GLU A 163 1.44 15.84 -11.55
N LEU A 164 1.42 15.41 -10.29
CA LEU A 164 2.54 14.70 -9.67
C LEU A 164 2.84 13.37 -10.37
N GLN A 165 1.83 12.60 -10.76
CA GLN A 165 2.01 11.37 -11.54
C GLN A 165 2.63 11.64 -12.91
N GLN A 166 2.22 12.71 -13.59
CA GLN A 166 2.81 13.12 -14.85
C GLN A 166 4.29 13.51 -14.70
N LEU A 167 4.62 14.28 -13.66
CA LEU A 167 6.01 14.65 -13.35
C LEU A 167 6.86 13.42 -13.04
N LEU A 168 6.34 12.46 -12.27
CA LEU A 168 7.03 11.22 -11.97
C LEU A 168 7.29 10.40 -13.24
N ALA A 169 6.29 10.27 -14.12
CA ALA A 169 6.43 9.54 -15.39
C ALA A 169 7.47 10.20 -16.32
N GLU A 170 7.51 11.52 -16.37
CA GLU A 170 8.53 12.25 -17.14
C GLU A 170 9.93 12.05 -16.54
N LEU A 171 10.04 12.06 -15.21
CA LEU A 171 11.28 11.81 -14.50
C LEU A 171 11.81 10.39 -14.75
N THR A 172 10.97 9.36 -14.64
CA THR A 172 11.38 7.97 -14.92
C THR A 172 11.83 7.81 -16.37
N ARG A 173 11.08 8.38 -17.32
CA ARG A 173 11.44 8.37 -18.74
C ARG A 173 12.79 9.02 -18.99
N ARG A 174 13.09 10.16 -18.36
CA ARG A 174 14.40 10.84 -18.50
C ARG A 174 15.56 10.00 -17.96
N VAL A 175 15.34 9.28 -16.86
CA VAL A 175 16.34 8.36 -16.30
C VAL A 175 16.60 7.19 -17.23
N ASP A 176 15.56 6.63 -17.83
CA ASP A 176 15.72 5.56 -18.82
C ASP A 176 16.48 6.03 -20.07
N VAL A 177 16.17 7.23 -20.57
CA VAL A 177 16.92 7.84 -21.69
C VAL A 177 18.38 8.04 -21.30
N LEU A 178 18.66 8.58 -20.11
CA LEU A 178 20.02 8.77 -19.63
C LEU A 178 20.76 7.44 -19.46
N ALA A 179 20.09 6.42 -18.90
CA ALA A 179 20.63 5.08 -18.76
C ALA A 179 20.98 4.45 -20.11
N ALA A 180 20.14 4.63 -21.13
CA ALA A 180 20.39 4.17 -22.49
C ALA A 180 21.59 4.88 -23.13
N VAL A 181 21.72 6.20 -22.95
CA VAL A 181 22.88 6.95 -23.43
C VAL A 181 24.17 6.45 -22.77
N VAL A 182 24.16 6.27 -21.46
CA VAL A 182 25.33 5.78 -20.71
C VAL A 182 25.69 4.34 -21.10
N ALA A 183 24.70 3.50 -21.39
CA ALA A 183 24.92 2.12 -21.83
C ALA A 183 25.72 2.03 -23.15
N ASN A 184 25.63 3.04 -24.03
CA ASN A 184 26.44 3.09 -25.26
C ASN A 184 27.96 3.23 -24.98
N TYR A 185 28.33 3.78 -23.82
CA TYR A 185 29.73 4.00 -23.44
C TYR A 185 30.26 2.93 -22.48
N ARG A 186 29.39 2.31 -21.68
CA ARG A 186 29.71 1.26 -20.69
C ARG A 186 28.60 0.19 -20.68
N PRO A 187 28.67 -0.81 -21.58
CA PRO A 187 27.62 -1.82 -21.75
C PRO A 187 27.63 -2.92 -20.67
N GLU A 188 28.70 -3.05 -19.88
CA GLU A 188 28.89 -4.17 -18.94
C GLU A 188 27.92 -4.16 -17.75
N VAL A 189 27.35 -3.01 -17.44
CA VAL A 189 26.36 -2.85 -16.38
C VAL A 189 25.03 -2.51 -17.05
N SER A 190 24.03 -3.37 -16.98
CA SER A 190 22.69 -3.05 -17.49
C SER A 190 21.88 -2.32 -16.42
N VAL A 191 21.24 -1.20 -16.77
CA VAL A 191 20.25 -0.56 -15.89
C VAL A 191 18.87 -1.06 -16.31
N PRO A 192 18.08 -1.68 -15.43
CA PRO A 192 16.74 -2.12 -15.74
C PRO A 192 15.80 -0.92 -15.95
N LEU A 193 14.67 -1.12 -16.61
CA LEU A 193 13.68 -0.06 -16.84
C LEU A 193 13.23 0.57 -15.52
N THR A 194 13.13 1.90 -15.50
CA THR A 194 12.84 2.66 -14.29
C THR A 194 11.35 2.64 -13.98
N THR A 195 11.06 2.27 -12.73
CA THR A 195 9.73 2.27 -12.10
C THR A 195 9.76 3.20 -10.89
N ALA A 196 8.59 3.52 -10.34
CA ALA A 196 8.48 4.38 -9.16
C ALA A 196 9.28 3.82 -7.96
N GLU A 197 9.36 2.50 -7.83
CA GLU A 197 9.99 1.83 -6.68
C GLU A 197 11.52 1.75 -6.80
N ASN A 198 12.05 1.70 -8.03
CA ASN A 198 13.49 1.53 -8.29
C ASN A 198 14.19 2.82 -8.75
N TYR A 199 13.47 3.94 -8.89
CA TYR A 199 13.99 5.21 -9.41
C TYR A 199 15.29 5.67 -8.75
N ILE A 200 15.31 5.70 -7.41
CA ILE A 200 16.47 6.17 -6.64
C ILE A 200 17.68 5.26 -6.89
N THR A 201 17.45 3.95 -6.93
CA THR A 201 18.48 2.95 -7.17
C THR A 201 19.04 3.07 -8.59
N ASN A 202 18.17 3.20 -9.60
CA ASN A 202 18.57 3.38 -10.99
C ASN A 202 19.35 4.68 -11.20
N MET A 203 18.91 5.80 -10.60
CA MET A 203 19.66 7.06 -10.65
C MET A 203 21.05 6.94 -10.03
N ARG A 204 21.19 6.23 -8.89
CA ARG A 204 22.52 5.99 -8.29
C ARG A 204 23.43 5.18 -9.21
N ILE A 205 22.90 4.13 -9.83
CA ILE A 205 23.67 3.30 -10.78
C ILE A 205 24.11 4.16 -11.97
N VAL A 206 23.20 4.91 -12.57
CA VAL A 206 23.50 5.81 -13.70
C VAL A 206 24.55 6.85 -13.31
N MET A 207 24.39 7.48 -12.14
CA MET A 207 25.34 8.46 -11.63
C MET A 207 26.73 7.88 -11.38
N GLN A 208 26.81 6.68 -10.75
CA GLN A 208 28.08 5.99 -10.53
C GLN A 208 28.80 5.67 -11.85
N LYS A 209 28.06 5.27 -12.88
CA LYS A 209 28.63 5.05 -14.22
C LYS A 209 29.15 6.33 -14.85
N ILE A 210 28.39 7.42 -14.75
CA ILE A 210 28.81 8.73 -15.28
C ILE A 210 30.12 9.17 -14.61
N PHE A 211 30.22 9.04 -13.28
CA PHE A 211 31.46 9.34 -12.58
C PHE A 211 32.61 8.42 -12.99
N SER A 212 32.36 7.12 -13.13
CA SER A 212 33.38 6.18 -13.61
C SER A 212 33.87 6.53 -15.02
N LEU A 213 32.97 6.95 -15.92
CA LEU A 213 33.32 7.42 -17.26
C LEU A 213 34.15 8.72 -17.22
N ALA A 214 33.82 9.64 -16.31
CA ALA A 214 34.58 10.86 -16.12
C ALA A 214 35.99 10.56 -15.59
N ASP A 215 36.13 9.66 -14.62
CA ASP A 215 37.42 9.23 -14.07
C ASP A 215 38.30 8.58 -15.15
N GLU A 216 37.72 7.76 -16.04
CA GLU A 216 38.42 7.18 -17.19
C GLU A 216 38.84 8.22 -18.23
N ALA A 217 38.01 9.24 -18.47
CA ALA A 217 38.32 10.31 -19.39
C ALA A 217 39.49 11.18 -18.89
N ILE A 218 39.57 11.41 -17.57
CA ILE A 218 40.64 12.19 -16.92
C ILE A 218 41.93 11.35 -16.81
N SER A 219 41.82 10.04 -16.58
CA SER A 219 42.98 9.14 -16.44
C SER A 219 43.68 8.80 -17.77
N ARG A 220 43.08 9.16 -18.92
CA ARG A 220 43.65 8.89 -20.26
C ARG A 220 44.78 9.83 -20.69
N ASP A 221 45.16 10.81 -19.90
CA ASP A 221 46.26 11.75 -20.23
C ASP A 221 47.68 11.17 -20.11
N HIS A 222 47.86 9.87 -19.83
CA HIS A 222 49.17 9.24 -19.72
C HIS A 222 49.41 8.00 -20.61
N ALA A 223 48.63 7.80 -21.67
CA ALA A 223 48.97 6.80 -22.69
C ALA A 223 48.95 7.42 -24.09
N PRO A 224 50.05 7.35 -24.87
CA PRO A 224 50.05 7.81 -26.25
C PRO A 224 49.13 6.89 -27.06
N VAL A 225 47.91 7.33 -27.29
CA VAL A 225 46.99 6.68 -28.23
C VAL A 225 47.59 6.85 -29.62
N LYS A 226 47.96 5.73 -30.27
CA LYS A 226 48.19 5.71 -31.72
C LYS A 226 46.89 6.14 -32.40
N MET A 227 46.81 7.40 -32.81
CA MET A 227 45.81 7.82 -33.78
C MET A 227 46.24 7.31 -35.15
N ASP A 228 45.57 6.27 -35.65
CA ASP A 228 45.55 6.03 -37.08
C ASP A 228 44.84 7.22 -37.73
N VAL A 229 45.60 8.03 -38.47
CA VAL A 229 45.10 9.19 -39.19
C VAL A 229 44.21 8.69 -40.32
N MET A 230 42.90 8.63 -40.09
CA MET A 230 41.92 8.38 -41.13
C MET A 230 41.78 9.65 -41.98
N VAL A 231 42.41 9.67 -43.15
CA VAL A 231 42.28 10.77 -44.12
C VAL A 231 40.92 10.68 -44.81
N VAL A 232 40.00 11.57 -44.44
CA VAL A 232 38.71 11.73 -45.12
C VAL A 232 38.88 12.71 -46.27
N LEU A 233 38.76 12.24 -47.51
CA LEU A 233 38.80 13.08 -48.70
C LEU A 233 37.43 13.76 -48.89
N VAL A 234 37.34 15.06 -48.63
CA VAL A 234 36.09 15.83 -48.82
C VAL A 234 36.02 16.34 -50.27
N PRO A 235 34.86 16.19 -50.96
CA PRO A 235 34.68 16.73 -52.31
C PRO A 235 34.84 18.26 -52.36
N PRO A 236 35.45 18.82 -53.42
CA PRO A 236 35.87 20.22 -53.49
C PRO A 236 34.73 21.26 -53.46
N ASN A 237 33.47 20.84 -53.60
CA ASN A 237 32.31 21.73 -53.66
C ASN A 237 31.51 21.80 -52.34
N ASN A 238 32.04 21.29 -51.23
CA ASN A 238 31.36 21.33 -49.95
C ASN A 238 31.64 22.66 -49.20
N THR A 239 30.70 23.60 -49.25
CA THR A 239 30.84 24.93 -48.63
C THR A 239 30.45 24.98 -47.14
N ARG A 240 30.02 23.86 -46.55
CA ARG A 240 29.56 23.80 -45.16
C ARG A 240 30.67 23.62 -44.12
N ILE A 241 31.91 23.36 -44.53
CA ILE A 241 33.04 23.13 -43.63
C ILE A 241 34.14 24.13 -43.96
N THR A 242 34.39 25.08 -43.06
CA THR A 242 35.52 26.01 -43.17
C THR A 242 36.74 25.36 -42.54
N LEU A 243 37.67 24.87 -43.36
CA LEU A 243 38.95 24.38 -42.87
C LEU A 243 39.85 25.58 -42.51
N PRO A 244 40.60 25.54 -41.40
CA PRO A 244 41.61 26.53 -41.11
C PRO A 244 42.70 26.50 -42.22
N PRO A 245 43.29 27.65 -42.59
CA PRO A 245 44.32 27.69 -43.62
C PRO A 245 45.52 26.82 -43.20
N PRO A 246 46.16 26.12 -44.16
CA PRO A 246 47.28 25.24 -43.85
C PRO A 246 48.48 26.10 -43.46
N GLY A 247 48.81 26.16 -42.17
CA GLY A 247 50.00 26.87 -41.71
C GLY A 247 50.05 27.27 -40.24
N THR A 248 48.97 27.22 -39.46
CA THR A 248 48.98 27.73 -38.08
C THR A 248 49.16 26.63 -37.03
N THR A 249 50.28 25.90 -37.13
CA THR A 249 50.86 25.20 -35.99
C THR A 249 51.79 26.15 -35.23
N GLY A 250 51.42 26.48 -34.00
CA GLY A 250 52.34 27.00 -32.98
C GLY A 250 52.48 28.51 -32.91
N ALA A 251 51.81 29.11 -31.92
CA ALA A 251 52.28 30.21 -31.05
C ALA A 251 51.11 31.10 -30.64
N ALA A 252 50.71 31.01 -29.37
CA ALA A 252 50.24 32.12 -28.51
C ALA A 252 49.37 31.59 -27.35
N TRP A 253 49.94 30.72 -26.51
CA TRP A 253 49.55 30.68 -25.10
C TRP A 253 50.71 31.32 -24.33
N ARG A 254 50.67 32.64 -24.22
CA ARG A 254 51.46 33.38 -23.23
C ARG A 254 50.55 34.43 -22.61
N GLU A 255 50.41 34.29 -21.30
CA GLU A 255 49.89 35.19 -20.27
C GLU A 255 49.66 36.65 -20.68
N SER A 256 48.50 37.19 -20.28
CA SER A 256 48.54 38.34 -19.39
C SER A 256 47.28 38.44 -18.54
N SER A 257 47.55 38.61 -17.25
CA SER A 257 46.65 38.80 -16.12
C SER A 257 45.73 40.02 -16.27
N ASN A 258 44.55 39.94 -15.67
CA ASN A 258 44.02 41.04 -14.89
C ASN A 258 43.33 40.47 -13.65
N ALA A 259 43.96 40.73 -12.51
CA ALA A 259 43.43 40.53 -11.18
C ALA A 259 42.34 41.57 -10.88
N VAL A 260 41.24 41.14 -10.28
CA VAL A 260 40.49 41.94 -9.32
C VAL A 260 40.14 41.02 -8.15
N ASP A 261 40.59 41.47 -6.99
CA ASP A 261 40.35 40.93 -5.65
C ASP A 261 38.87 40.74 -5.32
N ASN A 262 38.56 39.63 -4.64
CA ASN A 262 38.10 39.72 -3.25
C ASN A 262 38.23 38.35 -2.54
N SER A 263 39.13 38.34 -1.54
CA SER A 263 39.09 37.60 -0.26
C SER A 263 37.68 37.26 0.24
N ALA A 264 37.39 36.24 1.06
CA ALA A 264 38.14 35.26 1.87
C ALA A 264 37.07 34.25 2.38
N VAL A 265 37.27 32.92 2.40
CA VAL A 265 37.96 32.10 3.44
C VAL A 265 37.28 32.28 4.82
N SER A 266 36.58 31.29 5.41
CA SER A 266 37.04 30.09 6.14
C SER A 266 35.76 29.48 6.79
N GLU A 267 35.64 28.29 7.36
CA GLU A 267 36.48 27.14 7.63
C GLU A 267 35.53 26.01 8.04
N GLN A 268 35.99 24.79 7.82
CA GLN A 268 35.44 23.55 8.31
C GLN A 268 36.14 23.23 9.65
N GLU A 269 35.42 22.89 10.72
CA GLU A 269 36.02 22.08 11.79
C GLU A 269 35.01 21.37 12.72
N MET A 270 35.50 20.26 13.27
CA MET A 270 34.85 19.19 14.03
C MET A 270 34.62 19.54 15.52
N GLY A 271 33.69 18.80 16.17
CA GLY A 271 33.62 18.63 17.64
C GLY A 271 32.16 18.54 18.14
N SER A 272 31.61 17.38 18.48
CA SER A 272 31.77 16.55 19.70
C SER A 272 31.02 17.04 20.97
N CYS A 273 30.05 16.22 21.41
CA CYS A 273 29.55 15.88 22.76
C CYS A 273 28.78 16.86 23.71
N GLY A 274 27.73 16.29 24.35
CA GLY A 274 27.13 16.65 25.67
C GLY A 274 25.75 17.34 25.57
N ILE A 275 24.57 16.82 25.95
CA ILE A 275 24.01 16.20 27.18
C ILE A 275 23.84 17.17 28.39
N LEU A 276 22.54 17.44 28.67
CA LEU A 276 21.80 17.79 29.90
C LEU A 276 21.58 19.27 30.36
N PRO A 277 20.42 19.53 31.03
CA PRO A 277 19.87 20.84 31.37
C PRO A 277 20.04 21.22 32.85
N SER A 278 19.84 22.50 33.14
CA SER A 278 19.68 23.09 34.48
C SER A 278 18.78 24.34 34.30
N GLY A 279 17.61 24.48 34.93
CA GLY A 279 17.40 24.65 36.38
C GLY A 279 17.86 26.07 36.76
N GLU A 280 17.03 27.04 37.17
CA GLU A 280 16.33 27.16 38.46
C GLU A 280 15.66 28.56 38.48
N ALA A 281 14.33 28.68 38.61
CA ALA A 281 13.53 28.97 39.81
C ALA A 281 13.79 30.32 40.53
N THR A 282 12.76 31.19 40.56
CA THR A 282 12.45 32.07 41.71
C THR A 282 10.93 32.28 41.85
N ASP A 283 10.38 31.55 42.81
CA ASP A 283 9.45 31.92 43.90
C ASP A 283 8.33 32.98 43.77
N VAL A 284 7.11 32.46 43.96
CA VAL A 284 6.06 32.82 44.96
C VAL A 284 5.55 34.27 45.05
N LYS A 285 4.26 34.42 44.73
CA LYS A 285 3.27 34.94 45.70
C LYS A 285 1.87 34.37 45.45
N ALA A 286 1.42 33.58 46.41
CA ALA A 286 0.04 33.16 46.57
C ALA A 286 -0.84 34.34 47.02
N SER A 287 -2.07 34.39 46.51
CA SER A 287 -3.17 35.12 47.15
C SER A 287 -4.47 34.36 46.91
N PHE A 288 -4.86 33.60 47.93
CA PHE A 288 -6.23 33.16 48.13
C PHE A 288 -6.99 34.29 48.83
N CYS A 289 -8.22 34.57 48.41
CA CYS A 289 -9.35 34.67 49.33
C CYS A 289 -10.71 34.48 48.62
N PRO A 290 -11.71 33.94 49.33
CA PRO A 290 -12.98 33.44 48.78
C PRO A 290 -14.12 34.45 48.95
N SER A 291 -15.24 34.29 48.22
CA SER A 291 -16.59 34.64 48.66
C SER A 291 -17.66 34.08 47.72
N THR A 292 -18.61 33.34 48.29
CA THR A 292 -19.91 32.93 47.72
C THR A 292 -20.98 34.00 48.00
N PRO A 293 -22.27 33.74 47.73
CA PRO A 293 -23.06 34.13 46.56
C PRO A 293 -24.00 35.34 46.84
N SER A 294 -24.47 36.01 45.79
CA SER A 294 -25.64 36.91 45.91
C SER A 294 -26.58 36.67 44.72
N GLU A 295 -27.70 36.02 45.00
CA GLU A 295 -28.96 36.28 44.30
C GLU A 295 -29.31 37.76 44.47
N VAL A 296 -29.75 38.42 43.40
CA VAL A 296 -31.02 39.15 43.27
C VAL A 296 -31.19 39.49 41.79
N GLU A 297 -32.34 39.08 41.25
CA GLU A 297 -32.85 39.38 39.92
C GLU A 297 -32.96 40.89 39.65
N LEU A 298 -32.69 41.34 38.42
CA LEU A 298 -33.67 42.01 37.56
C LEU A 298 -33.06 42.41 36.21
N LEU A 299 -33.71 41.92 35.14
CA LEU A 299 -33.96 42.56 33.85
C LEU A 299 -33.16 43.82 33.48
N LYS A 300 -32.32 43.69 32.45
CA LYS A 300 -32.35 44.62 31.29
C LYS A 300 -31.56 44.09 30.10
N ASP A 301 -32.18 44.26 28.94
CA ASP A 301 -31.62 44.12 27.60
C ASP A 301 -30.20 44.64 27.48
N GLY A 302 -29.41 43.88 26.71
CA GLY A 302 -28.09 44.26 26.29
C GLY A 302 -27.63 43.28 25.23
N GLU A 303 -28.02 43.56 23.99
CA GLU A 303 -27.44 43.02 22.77
C GLU A 303 -25.91 42.89 22.93
N ARG A 304 -25.45 41.67 23.13
CA ARG A 304 -24.07 41.27 22.84
C ARG A 304 -24.13 40.14 21.83
N SER A 305 -24.56 40.53 20.64
CA SER A 305 -24.09 39.93 19.40
C SER A 305 -22.57 40.07 19.38
N MET A 306 -21.84 39.06 19.88
CA MET A 306 -20.42 38.95 19.60
C MET A 306 -20.28 38.48 18.15
N THR A 307 -20.09 39.45 17.28
CA THR A 307 -19.45 39.31 15.97
C THR A 307 -18.20 38.43 16.12
N LEU A 308 -18.31 37.16 15.75
CA LEU A 308 -17.18 36.30 15.41
C LEU A 308 -17.14 36.20 13.88
N LEU A 309 -16.92 37.35 13.24
CA LEU A 309 -16.43 37.41 11.87
C LEU A 309 -14.91 37.54 11.95
N GLU A 310 -14.25 36.73 11.12
CA GLU A 310 -12.92 36.99 10.55
C GLU A 310 -11.77 37.09 11.55
N ASN A 311 -11.28 35.93 12.01
CA ASN A 311 -9.86 35.66 12.20
C ASN A 311 -9.67 34.14 12.16
N GLU A 312 -9.31 33.62 10.97
CA GLU A 312 -8.87 32.23 10.73
C GLU A 312 -7.45 32.04 11.32
N ASP A 313 -7.33 32.13 12.64
CA ASP A 313 -6.17 31.60 13.34
C ASP A 313 -6.47 30.15 13.75
N PRO A 314 -5.62 29.17 13.41
CA PRO A 314 -5.83 27.80 13.85
C PRO A 314 -5.89 27.76 15.39
N LEU A 315 -6.90 27.06 15.92
CA LEU A 315 -7.13 26.93 17.36
C LEU A 315 -5.83 26.57 18.08
N THR A 316 -5.42 27.43 19.01
CA THR A 316 -4.20 27.19 19.79
C THR A 316 -4.36 25.91 20.61
N ARG A 317 -3.24 25.20 20.86
CA ARG A 317 -3.20 23.96 21.64
C ARG A 317 -3.89 24.09 23.00
N GLU A 318 -3.87 25.27 23.61
CA GLU A 318 -4.56 25.53 24.86
C GLU A 318 -6.08 25.64 24.73
N GLN A 319 -6.57 26.27 23.66
CA GLN A 319 -8.01 26.33 23.38
C GLN A 319 -8.56 24.93 23.11
N ILE A 320 -7.83 24.09 22.38
CA ILE A 320 -8.19 22.69 22.15
C ILE A 320 -8.24 21.91 23.48
N LYS A 321 -7.25 22.09 24.37
CA LYS A 321 -7.26 21.46 25.71
C LYS A 321 -8.43 21.92 26.56
N ARG A 322 -8.76 23.22 26.54
CA ARG A 322 -9.93 23.77 27.25
C ARG A 322 -11.23 23.15 26.70
N LEU A 323 -11.38 23.08 25.38
CA LEU A 323 -12.55 22.49 24.74
C LEU A 323 -12.69 20.99 25.07
N ALA A 324 -11.59 20.23 24.99
CA ALA A 324 -11.55 18.81 25.34
C ALA A 324 -11.98 18.58 26.79
N THR A 325 -11.53 19.44 27.71
CA THR A 325 -11.91 19.36 29.13
C THR A 325 -13.40 19.62 29.34
N VAL A 326 -13.97 20.59 28.62
CA VAL A 326 -15.42 20.89 28.68
C VAL A 326 -16.24 19.72 28.12
N VAL A 327 -15.82 19.15 26.99
CA VAL A 327 -16.48 17.98 26.39
C VAL A 327 -16.42 16.76 27.32
N LEU A 328 -15.26 16.47 27.91
CA LEU A 328 -15.10 15.37 28.87
C LEU A 328 -15.98 15.56 30.11
N ARG A 329 -16.10 16.78 30.64
CA ARG A 329 -17.03 17.07 31.75
C ARG A 329 -18.50 16.94 31.36
N ARG A 330 -18.86 17.21 30.11
CA ARG A 330 -20.22 17.03 29.60
C ARG A 330 -20.56 15.55 29.41
N GLU A 331 -19.65 14.78 28.83
CA GLU A 331 -19.73 13.32 28.69
C GLU A 331 -19.84 12.62 30.06
N ALA A 332 -19.02 13.02 31.03
CA ALA A 332 -19.08 12.47 32.39
C ALA A 332 -20.45 12.70 33.05
N ARG A 333 -21.02 13.91 32.91
CA ARG A 333 -22.37 14.23 33.41
C ARG A 333 -23.46 13.42 32.69
N ARG A 334 -23.35 13.26 31.37
CA ARG A 334 -24.28 12.43 30.60
C ARG A 334 -24.25 10.97 31.06
N ARG A 335 -23.07 10.38 31.21
CA ARG A 335 -22.91 9.00 31.69
C ARG A 335 -23.43 8.82 33.11
N GLN A 336 -23.26 9.82 33.97
CA GLN A 336 -23.81 9.80 35.33
C GLN A 336 -25.35 9.82 35.34
N LEU A 337 -25.96 10.60 34.45
CA LEU A 337 -27.42 10.62 34.27
C LEU A 337 -27.94 9.30 33.69
N GLU A 338 -27.24 8.70 32.73
CA GLU A 338 -27.57 7.38 32.18
C GLU A 338 -27.47 6.28 33.24
N ARG A 339 -26.48 6.34 34.14
CA ARG A 339 -26.37 5.42 35.29
C ARG A 339 -27.47 5.60 36.32
N ARG A 340 -28.01 6.81 36.51
CA ARG A 340 -29.16 7.06 37.41
C ARG A 340 -30.49 6.62 36.82
N ARG A 341 -30.57 6.41 35.51
CA ARG A 341 -31.78 5.98 34.80
C ARG A 341 -31.87 4.46 34.65
N ARG A 342 -30.80 3.72 34.95
CA ARG A 342 -30.76 2.25 35.01
C ARG A 342 -30.94 1.80 36.45
#